data_AF-A0A5C6XV96-F1
#
_entry.id   AF-A0A5C6XV96-F1
#
_cell.length_a   1.000
_cell.length_b   1.000
_cell.length_c   1.000
_cell.angle_alpha   90.00
_cell.angle_beta   90.00
_cell.angle_gamma   90.00
#
_symmetry.space_group_name_H-M   'P 1'
#
loop_
_entity.id
_entity.type
_entity.pdbx_description
1 polymer ?
#
loop_
_entity_poly.entity_id
_entity_poly.type
_entity_poly.pdbx_seq_one_letter_code
_entity_poly.pdbx_strand_id
1 'polypeptide(L)'
;MSCIKEHHLNTDYKIDFINKEISTVSELKYWTKDANEWQIENNRIECLVSCLDRKIHLQTTKLSSEDATVEMKIRLGFLNDEITSLNKNWAGFHIGYKNNLLNDNLENFNKGINIGVCTNGALFIGSPSPNQKNQKIINNLKKGLDLKVLITNTNNLYKIDFSVLEVKTGEVLGRISKKDIASEEILGDLSLISSFQNPEKNKVNNNKSVWFQHWEIKGSKVEN
;
A
#
# COMPACT_ATOMS: atom_id res chain seq x y z
N MET A 1 -27.52 -24.88 -12.60
CA MET A 1 -26.06 -24.67 -12.52
C MET A 1 -25.77 -23.30 -13.09
N SER A 2 -25.44 -22.32 -12.24
CA SER A 2 -25.10 -20.97 -12.67
C SER A 2 -23.59 -20.85 -12.79
N CYS A 3 -23.09 -20.61 -14.00
CA CYS A 3 -21.70 -20.26 -14.25
C CYS A 3 -21.41 -18.90 -13.63
N ILE A 4 -20.50 -18.86 -12.66
CA ILE A 4 -19.88 -17.62 -12.21
C ILE A 4 -18.96 -17.18 -13.35
N LYS A 5 -19.34 -16.11 -14.07
CA LYS A 5 -18.44 -15.43 -15.00
C LYS A 5 -17.28 -14.87 -14.19
N GLU A 6 -16.08 -15.39 -14.41
CA GLU A 6 -14.86 -14.71 -14.01
C GLU A 6 -14.84 -13.37 -14.74
N HIS A 7 -15.06 -12.27 -14.03
CA HIS A 7 -14.77 -10.95 -14.54
C HIS A 7 -13.26 -10.86 -14.72
N HIS A 8 -12.79 -11.07 -15.94
CA HIS A 8 -11.42 -10.76 -16.34
C HIS A 8 -11.21 -9.26 -16.20
N LEU A 9 -10.66 -8.85 -15.06
CA LEU A 9 -10.13 -7.49 -14.87
C LEU A 9 -8.88 -7.38 -15.74
N ASN A 10 -8.93 -6.56 -16.79
CA ASN A 10 -7.74 -6.21 -17.56
C ASN A 10 -6.77 -5.41 -16.68
N THR A 11 -5.47 -5.58 -16.91
CA THR A 11 -4.47 -4.78 -16.18
C THR A 11 -4.47 -3.35 -16.73
N ASP A 12 -4.98 -2.42 -15.93
CA ASP A 12 -5.02 -1.01 -16.31
C ASP A 12 -3.67 -0.32 -16.06
N TYR A 13 -2.91 -0.81 -15.08
CA TYR A 13 -1.65 -0.21 -14.71
C TYR A 13 -0.64 -1.19 -14.11
N LYS A 14 0.63 -1.09 -14.54
CA LYS A 14 1.76 -1.91 -14.05
C LYS A 14 3.06 -1.10 -13.97
N ILE A 15 3.75 -1.17 -12.83
CA ILE A 15 5.12 -0.65 -12.62
C ILE A 15 6.04 -1.78 -12.18
N ASP A 16 7.09 -2.02 -12.97
CA ASP A 16 8.14 -3.00 -12.68
C ASP A 16 9.46 -2.36 -12.16
N PHE A 17 9.47 -1.04 -11.93
CA PHE A 17 10.61 -0.26 -11.39
C PHE A 17 11.95 -0.52 -12.09
N ILE A 18 11.95 -0.56 -13.43
CA ILE A 18 13.12 -0.94 -14.25
C ILE A 18 14.04 0.26 -14.56
N ASN A 19 13.50 1.49 -14.57
CA ASN A 19 14.26 2.69 -14.91
C ASN A 19 15.13 3.14 -13.71
N LYS A 20 16.44 3.28 -13.94
CA LYS A 20 17.46 3.54 -12.91
C LYS A 20 17.46 4.96 -12.34
N GLU A 21 16.73 5.89 -12.94
CA GLU A 21 16.73 7.29 -12.52
C GLU A 21 15.46 7.62 -11.72
N ILE A 22 15.63 7.84 -10.42
CA ILE A 22 14.72 8.68 -9.63
C ILE A 22 15.23 10.12 -9.74
N SER A 23 15.17 10.73 -10.92
CA SER A 23 15.53 12.15 -11.06
C SER A 23 14.32 12.97 -11.46
N THR A 24 14.01 13.94 -10.60
CA THR A 24 12.99 14.99 -10.74
C THR A 24 11.63 14.51 -11.24
N VAL A 25 10.75 14.22 -10.27
CA VAL A 25 9.27 14.37 -10.19
C VAL A 25 8.40 14.63 -11.45
N SER A 26 8.88 15.29 -12.49
CA SER A 26 8.09 15.70 -13.66
C SER A 26 7.92 14.64 -14.76
N GLU A 27 8.76 13.60 -14.83
CA GLU A 27 8.67 12.56 -15.88
C GLU A 27 8.22 11.19 -15.36
N LEU A 28 8.18 11.02 -14.03
CA LEU A 28 7.81 9.75 -13.40
C LEU A 28 6.31 9.73 -13.11
N LYS A 29 5.68 8.58 -13.33
CA LYS A 29 4.27 8.37 -12.94
C LYS A 29 4.05 8.40 -11.42
N TYR A 30 5.10 8.58 -10.62
CA TYR A 30 5.08 8.54 -9.17
C TYR A 30 5.85 9.70 -8.52
N TRP A 31 5.36 10.16 -7.37
CA TRP A 31 5.88 11.29 -6.61
C TRP A 31 6.15 10.94 -5.15
N THR A 32 7.15 11.57 -4.55
CA THR A 32 7.41 11.49 -3.11
C THR A 32 7.85 12.84 -2.59
N LYS A 33 7.67 13.07 -1.28
CA LYS A 33 8.02 14.33 -0.62
C LYS A 33 9.53 14.59 -0.62
N ASP A 34 10.34 13.56 -0.41
CA ASP A 34 11.79 13.64 -0.41
C ASP A 34 12.37 12.50 -1.25
N ALA A 35 12.78 12.82 -2.48
CA ALA A 35 13.31 11.83 -3.41
C ALA A 35 14.64 11.22 -2.94
N ASN A 36 15.40 11.91 -2.07
CA ASN A 36 16.68 11.39 -1.55
C ASN A 36 16.49 10.25 -0.56
N GLU A 37 15.28 10.06 -0.04
CA GLU A 37 14.93 8.96 0.85
C GLU A 37 14.52 7.69 0.10
N TRP A 38 14.58 7.70 -1.24
CA TRP A 38 14.21 6.58 -2.09
C TRP A 38 15.27 6.30 -3.14
N GLN A 39 15.40 5.04 -3.53
CA GLN A 39 16.23 4.65 -4.66
C GLN A 39 15.59 3.50 -5.44
N ILE A 40 15.86 3.42 -6.75
CA ILE A 40 15.56 2.24 -7.54
C ILE A 40 16.84 1.43 -7.65
N GLU A 41 16.79 0.21 -7.14
CA GLU A 41 17.94 -0.68 -7.07
C GLU A 41 17.41 -2.11 -7.22
N ASN A 42 18.01 -2.95 -8.07
CA ASN A 42 17.55 -4.33 -8.32
C ASN A 42 16.07 -4.45 -8.76
N ASN A 43 15.61 -3.58 -9.65
CA ASN A 43 14.24 -3.55 -10.18
C ASN A 43 13.16 -3.43 -9.10
N ARG A 44 13.48 -2.75 -8.00
CA ARG A 44 12.57 -2.44 -6.89
C ARG A 44 12.87 -1.04 -6.39
N ILE A 45 11.86 -0.39 -5.82
CA ILE A 45 12.05 0.89 -5.13
C ILE A 45 12.27 0.63 -3.64
N GLU A 46 13.37 1.15 -3.09
CA GLU A 46 13.76 0.98 -1.68
C GLU A 46 13.58 2.29 -0.93
N CYS A 47 12.97 2.25 0.25
CA CYS A 47 12.97 3.36 1.20
C CYS A 47 14.27 3.31 2.01
N LEU A 48 15.08 4.36 1.89
CA LEU A 48 16.40 4.48 2.49
C LEU A 48 16.38 4.86 3.97
N VAL A 49 15.20 5.18 4.51
CA VAL A 49 15.03 5.63 5.89
C VAL A 49 13.97 4.80 6.62
N SER A 50 14.12 4.68 7.94
CA SER A 50 13.17 4.05 8.85
C SER A 50 12.42 5.12 9.64
N CYS A 51 11.57 5.86 8.94
CA CYS A 51 10.78 6.97 9.47
C CYS A 51 9.28 6.77 9.24
N LEU A 52 8.46 7.54 9.95
CA LEU A 52 7.00 7.50 9.79
C LEU A 52 6.57 8.14 8.46
N ASP A 53 5.49 7.61 7.90
CA ASP A 53 4.72 8.21 6.81
C ASP A 53 5.53 8.55 5.54
N ARG A 54 6.42 7.66 5.12
CA ARG A 54 7.12 7.77 3.84
C ARG A 54 6.26 7.18 2.73
N LYS A 55 5.80 8.03 1.82
CA LYS A 55 4.88 7.66 0.74
C LYS A 55 5.49 7.82 -0.64
N ILE A 56 5.11 6.92 -1.54
CA ILE A 56 5.24 7.07 -2.99
C ILE A 56 3.82 7.14 -3.56
N HIS A 57 3.45 8.31 -4.06
CA HIS A 57 2.14 8.58 -4.66
C HIS A 57 2.15 8.22 -6.13
N LEU A 58 1.05 7.65 -6.62
CA LEU A 58 0.81 7.47 -8.05
C LEU A 58 0.12 8.72 -8.59
N GLN A 59 0.75 9.44 -9.52
CA GLN A 59 0.23 10.72 -10.00
C GLN A 59 -0.88 10.54 -11.05
N THR A 60 -0.77 9.54 -11.91
CA THR A 60 -1.61 9.35 -13.09
C THR A 60 -2.78 8.41 -12.84
N THR A 61 -3.10 8.09 -11.60
CA THR A 61 -4.07 7.03 -11.31
C THR A 61 -4.77 7.28 -9.99
N LYS A 62 -6.09 7.40 -10.04
CA LYS A 62 -6.94 7.67 -8.87
C LYS A 62 -8.11 6.70 -8.80
N LEU A 63 -8.66 6.52 -7.60
CA LEU A 63 -9.91 5.80 -7.41
C LEU A 63 -11.07 6.74 -7.72
N SER A 64 -11.80 6.41 -8.79
CA SER A 64 -12.93 7.18 -9.33
C SER A 64 -14.16 7.11 -8.44
N SER A 65 -15.13 7.99 -8.70
CA SER A 65 -16.48 7.92 -8.10
C SER A 65 -17.34 6.77 -8.62
N GLU A 66 -16.89 6.02 -9.63
CA GLU A 66 -17.70 4.95 -10.22
C GLU A 66 -17.86 3.75 -9.28
N ASP A 67 -19.06 3.17 -9.27
CA ASP A 67 -19.35 1.94 -8.52
C ASP A 67 -18.71 0.72 -9.20
N ALA A 68 -17.44 0.52 -8.89
CA ALA A 68 -16.60 -0.42 -9.58
C ALA A 68 -15.68 -1.20 -8.63
N THR A 69 -15.08 -2.26 -9.17
CA THR A 69 -14.11 -3.10 -8.46
C THR A 69 -12.69 -2.65 -8.79
N VAL A 70 -11.80 -2.69 -7.81
CA VAL A 70 -10.35 -2.54 -8.03
C VAL A 70 -9.58 -3.62 -7.29
N GLU A 71 -8.60 -4.19 -7.98
CA GLU A 71 -7.60 -5.11 -7.47
C GLU A 71 -6.23 -4.42 -7.53
N MET A 72 -5.51 -4.43 -6.42
CA MET A 72 -4.13 -3.95 -6.33
C MET A 72 -3.23 -5.06 -5.81
N LYS A 73 -2.06 -5.18 -6.43
CA LYS A 73 -1.00 -6.10 -6.00
C LYS A 73 0.32 -5.37 -5.91
N ILE A 74 1.10 -5.69 -4.89
CA ILE A 74 2.48 -5.24 -4.76
C ILE A 74 3.28 -6.35 -4.09
N ARG A 75 4.51 -6.55 -4.56
CA ARG A 75 5.50 -7.32 -3.81
C ARG A 75 6.26 -6.38 -2.90
N LEU A 76 6.42 -6.73 -1.64
CA LEU A 76 7.26 -5.97 -0.72
C LEU A 76 8.16 -6.88 0.09
N GLY A 77 9.21 -6.31 0.68
CA GLY A 77 10.00 -6.96 1.71
C GLY A 77 10.67 -5.97 2.64
N PHE A 78 10.91 -6.40 3.87
CA PHE A 78 11.44 -5.54 4.93
C PHE A 78 12.97 -5.66 4.95
N LEU A 79 13.64 -4.52 4.84
CA LEU A 79 15.09 -4.37 5.05
C LEU A 79 15.40 -4.12 6.53
N ASN A 80 14.49 -3.43 7.21
CA ASN A 80 14.43 -3.34 8.66
C ASN A 80 13.24 -4.19 9.14
N ASP A 81 13.51 -5.34 9.76
CA ASP A 81 12.48 -6.23 10.32
C ASP A 81 12.39 -6.16 11.85
N GLU A 82 12.93 -5.09 12.46
CA GLU A 82 12.88 -4.93 13.90
C GLU A 82 11.44 -4.84 14.41
N ILE A 83 11.15 -5.72 15.37
CA ILE A 83 9.89 -5.80 16.11
C ILE A 83 10.03 -4.86 17.31
N THR A 84 9.48 -3.65 17.20
CA THR A 84 9.52 -2.66 18.29
C THR A 84 8.53 -3.02 19.40
N SER A 85 8.72 -2.48 20.60
CA SER A 85 7.82 -2.73 21.74
C SER A 85 6.36 -2.37 21.46
N LEU A 86 6.11 -1.39 20.59
CA LEU A 86 4.77 -0.98 20.15
C LEU A 86 4.29 -1.73 18.91
N ASN A 87 5.19 -2.42 18.18
CA ASN A 87 4.87 -3.19 16.98
C ASN A 87 4.13 -2.39 15.89
N LYS A 88 4.45 -1.09 15.78
CA LYS A 88 3.82 -0.14 14.84
C LYS A 88 4.68 0.15 13.61
N ASN A 89 5.70 -0.67 13.34
CA ASN A 89 6.46 -0.60 12.09
C ASN A 89 5.73 -1.42 11.03
N TRP A 90 5.43 -0.83 9.88
CA TRP A 90 4.64 -1.48 8.84
C TRP A 90 4.87 -0.88 7.46
N ALA A 91 4.43 -1.61 6.45
CA ALA A 91 4.41 -1.15 5.07
C ALA A 91 3.21 -1.73 4.30
N GLY A 92 2.82 -1.06 3.22
CA GLY A 92 1.71 -1.49 2.38
C GLY A 92 1.17 -0.37 1.50
N PHE A 93 -0.17 -0.28 1.44
CA PHE A 93 -0.91 0.69 0.65
C PHE A 93 -1.48 1.81 1.52
N HIS A 94 -1.61 2.98 0.92
CA HIS A 94 -2.40 4.10 1.40
C HIS A 94 -3.32 4.56 0.26
N ILE A 95 -4.63 4.54 0.49
CA ILE A 95 -5.62 4.77 -0.57
C ILE A 95 -6.67 5.78 -0.15
N GLY A 96 -7.32 6.44 -1.11
CA GLY A 96 -8.42 7.35 -0.84
C GLY A 96 -7.98 8.67 -0.21
N TYR A 97 -6.72 9.07 -0.37
CA TYR A 97 -6.30 10.38 0.11
C TYR A 97 -6.78 11.46 -0.84
N LYS A 98 -7.51 12.46 -0.35
CA LYS A 98 -7.92 13.62 -1.15
C LYS A 98 -7.42 14.91 -0.51
N ASN A 99 -6.41 15.52 -1.14
CA ASN A 99 -5.97 16.86 -0.78
C ASN A 99 -6.85 17.91 -1.49
N ASN A 100 -7.85 18.44 -0.80
CA ASN A 100 -8.63 19.57 -1.31
C ASN A 100 -7.95 20.86 -0.85
N LEU A 101 -6.96 21.34 -1.62
CA LEU A 101 -6.30 22.63 -1.41
C LEU A 101 -7.26 23.85 -1.58
N LEU A 102 -8.53 23.62 -1.90
CA LEU A 102 -9.50 24.65 -2.28
C LEU A 102 -10.60 24.92 -1.24
N ASN A 103 -10.69 24.17 -0.12
CA ASN A 103 -11.74 24.38 0.89
C ASN A 103 -11.12 24.60 2.28
N ASP A 104 -11.37 25.78 2.86
CA ASP A 104 -10.82 26.27 4.15
C ASP A 104 -11.31 25.51 5.41
N ASN A 105 -12.20 24.52 5.27
CA ASN A 105 -12.73 23.76 6.41
C ASN A 105 -11.87 22.51 6.67
N LEU A 106 -10.94 22.63 7.62
CA LEU A 106 -9.96 21.59 7.96
C LEU A 106 -10.53 20.26 8.52
N GLU A 107 -11.83 20.19 8.80
CA GLU A 107 -12.42 19.07 9.56
C GLU A 107 -12.97 17.93 8.68
N ASN A 108 -13.16 18.15 7.37
CA ASN A 108 -13.77 17.17 6.45
C ASN A 108 -12.79 16.58 5.42
N PHE A 109 -11.52 16.42 5.78
CA PHE A 109 -10.55 15.78 4.89
C PHE A 109 -10.67 14.26 4.93
N ASN A 110 -10.76 13.63 3.76
CA ASN A 110 -10.52 12.20 3.69
C ASN A 110 -9.02 11.94 3.89
N LYS A 111 -8.69 11.40 5.07
CA LYS A 111 -7.31 11.05 5.47
C LYS A 111 -6.80 9.78 4.78
N GLY A 112 -7.65 9.10 4.02
CA GLY A 112 -7.36 7.83 3.38
C GLY A 112 -7.34 6.64 4.35
N ILE A 113 -7.22 5.46 3.78
CA ILE A 113 -7.17 4.18 4.48
C ILE A 113 -5.79 3.57 4.28
N ASN A 114 -5.13 3.23 5.39
CA ASN A 114 -3.91 2.44 5.38
C ASN A 114 -4.24 0.94 5.36
N ILE A 115 -3.52 0.17 4.56
CA ILE A 115 -3.68 -1.29 4.48
C ILE A 115 -2.29 -1.88 4.44
N GLY A 116 -1.95 -2.78 5.37
CA GLY A 116 -0.58 -3.27 5.39
C GLY A 116 -0.29 -4.37 6.38
N VAL A 117 0.99 -4.73 6.39
CA VAL A 117 1.58 -5.75 7.26
C VAL A 117 2.60 -5.10 8.18
N CYS A 118 2.53 -5.43 9.47
CA CYS A 118 3.50 -4.98 10.46
C CYS A 118 4.75 -5.89 10.48
N THR A 119 5.86 -5.41 11.07
CA THR A 119 7.09 -6.24 11.26
C THR A 119 6.86 -7.48 12.12
N ASN A 120 5.81 -7.50 12.93
CA ASN A 120 5.39 -8.69 13.68
C ASN A 120 4.38 -9.59 12.92
N GLY A 121 4.20 -9.36 11.62
CA GLY A 121 3.34 -10.12 10.73
C GLY A 121 1.84 -9.85 10.89
N ALA A 122 1.43 -8.95 11.78
CA ALA A 122 0.02 -8.58 11.91
C ALA A 122 -0.48 -7.85 10.66
N LEU A 123 -1.71 -8.15 10.24
CA LEU A 123 -2.39 -7.50 9.12
C LEU A 123 -3.38 -6.46 9.64
N PHE A 124 -3.59 -5.38 8.90
CA PHE A 124 -4.60 -4.39 9.27
C PHE A 124 -5.19 -3.66 8.06
N ILE A 125 -6.40 -3.12 8.26
CA ILE A 125 -7.08 -2.16 7.38
C ILE A 125 -7.55 -1.00 8.28
N GLY A 126 -7.04 0.20 8.06
CA GLY A 126 -7.19 1.37 8.93
C GLY A 126 -5.98 1.57 9.84
N SER A 127 -6.15 1.41 11.15
CA SER A 127 -5.05 1.61 12.12
C SER A 127 -4.22 0.32 12.28
N PRO A 128 -2.88 0.41 12.35
CA PRO A 128 -2.03 -0.74 12.65
C PRO A 128 -2.46 -1.44 13.94
N SER A 129 -2.72 -2.75 13.84
CA SER A 129 -3.15 -3.59 14.96
C SER A 129 -2.03 -4.57 15.35
N PRO A 130 -1.10 -4.17 16.23
CA PRO A 130 0.06 -4.99 16.57
C PRO A 130 -0.28 -6.30 17.31
N ASN A 131 -1.52 -6.50 17.76
CA ASN A 131 -1.86 -7.56 18.70
C ASN A 131 -2.01 -8.94 18.05
N GLN A 132 -2.07 -9.03 16.72
CA GLN A 132 -2.31 -10.28 15.99
C GLN A 132 -1.03 -10.79 15.30
N LYS A 133 -0.04 -11.20 16.10
CA LYS A 133 1.24 -11.71 15.59
C LYS A 133 1.03 -12.92 14.67
N ASN A 134 1.70 -12.93 13.51
CA ASN A 134 1.68 -14.07 12.58
C ASN A 134 3.11 -14.51 12.24
N GLN A 135 3.54 -15.65 12.80
CA GLN A 135 4.91 -16.16 12.64
C GLN A 135 5.23 -16.60 11.21
N LYS A 136 4.24 -17.10 10.46
CA LYS A 136 4.45 -17.49 9.05
C LYS A 136 4.81 -16.27 8.20
N ILE A 137 4.15 -15.14 8.46
CA ILE A 137 4.43 -13.88 7.77
C ILE A 137 5.80 -13.34 8.19
N ILE A 138 6.09 -13.29 9.50
CA ILE A 138 7.41 -12.84 10.02
C ILE A 138 8.56 -13.57 9.31
N ASN A 139 8.47 -14.90 9.21
CA ASN A 139 9.52 -15.73 8.60
C ASN A 139 9.73 -15.47 7.10
N ASN A 140 8.82 -14.74 6.44
CA ASN A 140 8.87 -14.43 5.02
C ASN A 140 9.11 -12.93 4.72
N LEU A 141 9.09 -12.03 5.71
CA LEU A 141 9.24 -10.59 5.52
C LEU A 141 10.52 -10.20 4.74
N LYS A 142 11.66 -10.86 5.02
CA LYS A 142 12.93 -10.61 4.29
C LYS A 142 12.97 -11.19 2.88
N LYS A 143 12.25 -12.29 2.65
CA LYS A 143 12.23 -13.00 1.37
C LYS A 143 11.33 -12.29 0.35
N GLY A 144 10.39 -11.51 0.86
CA GLY A 144 9.35 -10.86 0.09
C GLY A 144 8.00 -11.51 0.31
N LEU A 145 6.96 -10.69 0.23
CA LEU A 145 5.56 -11.05 0.36
C LEU A 145 4.78 -10.39 -0.78
N ASP A 146 3.84 -11.13 -1.35
CA ASP A 146 2.88 -10.55 -2.29
C ASP A 146 1.66 -10.09 -1.50
N LEU A 147 1.43 -8.78 -1.47
CA LEU A 147 0.23 -8.17 -0.94
C LEU A 147 -0.82 -8.07 -2.03
N LYS A 148 -2.05 -8.47 -1.73
CA LYS A 148 -3.19 -8.35 -2.62
C LYS A 148 -4.36 -7.70 -1.90
N VAL A 149 -4.85 -6.59 -2.46
CA VAL A 149 -6.05 -5.87 -2.02
C VAL A 149 -7.11 -5.98 -3.11
N LEU A 150 -8.33 -6.35 -2.72
CA LEU A 150 -9.51 -6.33 -3.57
C LEU A 150 -10.57 -5.45 -2.92
N ILE A 151 -11.00 -4.42 -3.64
CA ILE A 151 -12.07 -3.50 -3.22
C ILE A 151 -13.28 -3.77 -4.10
N THR A 152 -14.40 -4.11 -3.48
CA THR A 152 -15.67 -4.42 -4.16
C THR A 152 -16.78 -3.55 -3.63
N ASN A 153 -17.69 -3.11 -4.50
CA ASN A 153 -18.91 -2.43 -4.11
C ASN A 153 -20.02 -3.45 -3.86
N THR A 154 -20.81 -3.27 -2.81
CA THR A 154 -22.04 -4.01 -2.55
C THR A 154 -23.06 -3.06 -1.95
N ASN A 155 -24.13 -2.74 -2.68
CA ASN A 155 -25.21 -1.86 -2.24
C ASN A 155 -24.69 -0.48 -1.76
N ASN A 156 -23.82 0.17 -2.55
CA ASN A 156 -23.23 1.49 -2.27
C ASN A 156 -22.25 1.54 -1.08
N LEU A 157 -21.95 0.40 -0.48
CA LEU A 157 -20.90 0.26 0.52
C LEU A 157 -19.77 -0.59 -0.04
N TYR A 158 -18.54 -0.24 0.33
CA TYR A 158 -17.36 -0.95 -0.12
C TYR A 158 -16.88 -1.95 0.90
N LYS A 159 -16.33 -3.05 0.37
CA LYS A 159 -15.60 -4.06 1.12
C LYS A 159 -14.17 -4.12 0.60
N ILE A 160 -13.23 -4.10 1.53
CA ILE A 160 -11.81 -4.33 1.28
C ILE A 160 -11.46 -5.73 1.79
N ASP A 161 -11.01 -6.60 0.89
CA ASP A 161 -10.36 -7.86 1.21
C ASP A 161 -8.84 -7.70 1.04
N PHE A 162 -8.08 -7.93 2.10
CA PHE A 162 -6.63 -7.85 2.10
C PHE A 162 -6.01 -9.21 2.41
N SER A 163 -5.12 -9.67 1.54
CA SER A 163 -4.41 -10.94 1.68
C SER A 163 -2.91 -10.78 1.48
N VAL A 164 -2.16 -11.63 2.18
CA VAL A 164 -0.70 -11.75 2.08
C VAL A 164 -0.38 -13.16 1.62
N LEU A 165 0.42 -13.25 0.56
CA LEU A 165 0.78 -14.50 -0.09
C LEU A 165 2.30 -14.71 -0.05
N GLU A 166 2.70 -15.97 0.05
CA GLU A 166 4.10 -16.37 -0.14
C GLU A 166 4.45 -16.29 -1.64
N VAL A 167 5.61 -15.70 -1.93
CA VAL A 167 6.03 -15.31 -3.29
C VAL A 167 6.22 -16.49 -4.25
N LYS A 168 6.70 -17.64 -3.77
CA LYS A 168 7.05 -18.79 -4.62
C LYS A 168 5.87 -19.72 -4.89
N THR A 169 5.06 -19.96 -3.87
CA THR A 169 3.97 -20.95 -3.90
C THR A 169 2.61 -20.31 -4.15
N GLY A 170 2.46 -19.01 -3.87
CA GLY A 170 1.16 -18.35 -3.85
C GLY A 170 0.29 -18.77 -2.65
N GLU A 171 0.84 -19.45 -1.64
CA GLU A 171 0.10 -19.81 -0.43
C GLU A 171 -0.35 -18.54 0.31
N VAL A 172 -1.63 -18.48 0.69
CA VAL A 172 -2.15 -17.39 1.53
C VAL A 172 -1.63 -17.57 2.96
N LEU A 173 -0.76 -16.67 3.39
CA LEU A 173 -0.19 -16.63 4.74
C LEU A 173 -1.09 -15.91 5.76
N GLY A 174 -1.99 -15.06 5.27
CA GLY A 174 -2.99 -14.37 6.08
C GLY A 174 -3.99 -13.59 5.23
N ARG A 175 -5.21 -13.41 5.75
CA ARG A 175 -6.27 -12.62 5.12
C ARG A 175 -7.15 -11.95 6.16
N ILE A 176 -7.53 -10.70 5.91
CA ILE A 176 -8.54 -9.96 6.67
C ILE A 176 -9.49 -9.21 5.72
N SER A 177 -10.63 -8.80 6.24
CA SER A 177 -11.62 -8.03 5.47
C SER A 177 -12.21 -6.91 6.32
N LYS A 178 -12.51 -5.77 5.70
CA LYS A 178 -13.31 -4.68 6.29
C LYS A 178 -14.48 -4.38 5.37
N LYS A 179 -15.69 -4.30 5.93
CA LYS A 179 -16.95 -4.00 5.23
C LYS A 179 -17.46 -2.62 5.62
N ASP A 180 -18.56 -2.21 4.99
CA ASP A 180 -19.33 -1.02 5.33
C ASP A 180 -18.49 0.27 5.25
N ILE A 181 -17.61 0.32 4.24
CA ILE A 181 -16.76 1.48 3.96
C ILE A 181 -17.53 2.41 3.04
N ALA A 182 -17.67 3.68 3.43
CA ALA A 182 -18.36 4.66 2.63
C ALA A 182 -17.56 4.97 1.34
N SER A 183 -18.26 5.29 0.24
CA SER A 183 -17.60 5.60 -1.03
C SER A 183 -16.59 6.74 -0.85
N GLU A 184 -16.97 7.75 -0.08
CA GLU A 184 -16.17 8.95 0.19
C GLU A 184 -14.82 8.64 0.84
N GLU A 185 -14.72 7.54 1.61
CA GLU A 185 -13.49 7.11 2.29
C GLU A 185 -12.46 6.48 1.35
N ILE A 186 -12.87 5.96 0.19
CA ILE A 186 -11.97 5.32 -0.78
C ILE A 186 -11.64 6.20 -1.99
N LEU A 187 -12.31 7.34 -2.16
CA LEU A 187 -12.04 8.26 -3.27
C LEU A 187 -10.73 9.02 -3.07
N GLY A 188 -9.89 9.03 -4.10
CA GLY A 188 -8.67 9.83 -4.12
C GLY A 188 -7.43 9.07 -4.58
N ASP A 189 -6.28 9.56 -4.12
CA ASP A 189 -4.97 9.13 -4.57
C ASP A 189 -4.62 7.72 -4.05
N LEU A 190 -3.75 7.04 -4.81
CA LEU A 190 -3.17 5.75 -4.47
C LEU A 190 -1.69 5.94 -4.14
N SER A 191 -1.21 5.29 -3.09
CA SER A 191 0.19 5.38 -2.68
C SER A 191 0.69 4.07 -2.05
N LEU A 192 1.98 3.84 -2.18
CA LEU A 192 2.71 2.89 -1.34
C LEU A 192 3.26 3.63 -0.13
N ILE A 193 3.33 2.96 1.02
CA ILE A 193 3.75 3.58 2.28
C ILE A 193 4.68 2.70 3.09
N SER A 194 5.73 3.32 3.63
CA SER A 194 6.61 2.81 4.68
C SER A 194 6.43 3.66 5.93
N SER A 195 6.21 3.02 7.08
CA SER A 195 6.02 3.75 8.35
C SER A 195 6.70 3.03 9.49
N PHE A 196 7.83 3.59 9.94
CA PHE A 196 8.70 3.03 10.96
C PHE A 196 8.92 4.04 12.09
N GLN A 197 8.74 3.59 13.32
CA GLN A 197 9.00 4.39 14.50
C GLN A 197 10.50 4.61 14.63
N ASN A 198 10.89 5.88 14.83
CA ASN A 198 12.24 6.22 15.23
C ASN A 198 12.28 6.39 16.76
N PRO A 199 13.13 5.64 17.49
CA PRO A 199 13.33 5.86 18.93
C PRO A 199 13.85 7.28 19.25
N GLU A 200 14.64 7.87 18.35
CA GLU A 200 15.15 9.24 18.49
C GLU A 200 14.19 10.24 17.84
N LYS A 201 13.41 10.96 18.65
CA LYS A 201 12.51 12.01 18.17
C LYS A 201 13.31 13.07 17.39
N ASN A 202 12.79 13.47 16.23
CA ASN A 202 13.32 14.53 15.35
C ASN A 202 14.66 14.24 14.66
N LYS A 203 15.14 12.99 14.68
CA LYS A 203 16.28 12.58 13.85
C LYS A 203 15.79 11.72 12.69
N VAL A 204 16.47 11.79 11.55
CA VAL A 204 16.24 10.84 10.46
C VAL A 204 16.98 9.56 10.80
N ASN A 205 16.29 8.43 10.77
CA ASN A 205 16.92 7.12 10.86
C ASN A 205 17.27 6.65 9.44
N ASN A 206 18.55 6.70 9.09
CA ASN A 206 19.07 6.37 7.75
C ASN A 206 19.18 4.86 7.48
N ASN A 207 18.54 4.02 8.30
CA ASN A 207 18.43 2.59 8.01
C ASN A 207 17.34 2.35 6.97
N LYS A 208 17.67 1.61 5.90
CA LYS A 208 16.69 1.20 4.90
C LYS A 208 15.55 0.43 5.56
N SER A 209 14.31 0.74 5.20
CA SER A 209 13.13 0.16 5.85
C SER A 209 12.48 -0.96 5.05
N VAL A 210 12.03 -0.66 3.84
CA VAL A 210 11.24 -1.57 3.00
C VAL A 210 11.61 -1.37 1.54
N TRP A 211 11.39 -2.40 0.73
CA TRP A 211 11.39 -2.31 -0.73
C TRP A 211 10.04 -2.74 -1.30
N PHE A 212 9.67 -2.16 -2.44
CA PHE A 212 8.46 -2.49 -3.22
C PHE A 212 8.82 -2.85 -4.66
N GLN A 213 8.09 -3.81 -5.23
CA GLN A 213 8.33 -4.34 -6.57
C GLN A 213 7.01 -4.80 -7.21
N HIS A 214 6.91 -4.73 -8.55
CA HIS A 214 5.76 -5.22 -9.32
C HIS A 214 4.42 -4.64 -8.82
N TRP A 215 4.26 -3.32 -8.88
CA TRP A 215 2.99 -2.70 -8.54
C TRP A 215 2.02 -2.89 -9.69
N GLU A 216 0.92 -3.60 -9.45
CA GLU A 216 -0.15 -3.82 -10.42
C GLU A 216 -1.48 -3.31 -9.88
N ILE A 217 -2.24 -2.61 -10.73
CA ILE A 217 -3.58 -2.12 -10.43
C ILE A 217 -4.48 -2.52 -11.61
N LYS A 218 -5.64 -3.10 -11.29
CA LYS A 218 -6.66 -3.52 -12.25
C LYS A 218 -8.03 -3.11 -11.73
N GLY A 219 -8.94 -2.71 -12.59
CA GLY A 219 -10.28 -2.40 -12.16
C GLY A 219 -10.93 -1.29 -12.95
N SER A 220 -12.22 -1.43 -13.19
CA SER A 220 -13.02 -0.37 -13.79
C SER A 220 -13.16 0.88 -12.89
N LYS A 221 -12.68 0.86 -11.64
CA LYS A 221 -12.66 2.03 -10.74
C LYS A 221 -11.43 2.93 -10.93
N VAL A 222 -10.55 2.58 -11.85
CA VAL A 222 -9.26 3.25 -12.05
C VAL A 222 -9.42 4.34 -13.11
N GLU A 223 -9.27 5.60 -12.71
CA GLU A 223 -9.19 6.75 -13.64
C GLU A 223 -7.71 7.08 -13.92
N ASN A 224 -7.37 7.27 -15.20
CA ASN A 224 -6.05 7.68 -15.67
C ASN A 224 -6.00 9.15 -16.08
#